data_AF-A0A837IIU3-F1
#
_entry.id   AF-A0A837IIU3-F1
#
_cell.length_a   1.000
_cell.length_b   1.000
_cell.length_c   1.000
_cell.angle_alpha   90.00
_cell.angle_beta   90.00
_cell.angle_gamma   90.00
#
_symmetry.space_group_name_H-M   'P 1'
#
loop_
_entity.id
_entity.type
_entity.pdbx_description
1 polymer ?
#
loop_
_entity_poly.entity_id
_entity_poly.type
_entity_poly.pdbx_seq_one_letter_code
_entity_poly.pdbx_strand_id
1 'polypeptide(L)'
;MLSADRIKAEMVAAMKSGDALKVSVLRMLISALGYKQIDVQRDLTDEDVTVVVQNEAKKRREAIESFAKAGRTESVAKEKRELEILQAYLPK
;
A
#
# COMPACT_ATOMS: atom_id res chain seq x y z
N MET A 1 -7.93 14.34 4.18
CA MET A 1 -6.78 14.00 5.03
C MET A 1 -6.57 12.49 4.96
N LEU A 2 -5.36 12.05 4.62
CA LEU A 2 -4.98 10.65 4.64
C LEU A 2 -4.51 10.32 6.07
N SER A 3 -5.01 9.24 6.66
CA SER A 3 -4.66 8.86 8.03
C SER A 3 -4.62 7.34 8.16
N ALA A 4 -3.88 6.84 9.15
CA ALA A 4 -3.81 5.41 9.42
C ALA A 4 -5.20 4.80 9.72
N ASP A 5 -6.07 5.55 10.40
CA ASP A 5 -7.44 5.09 10.69
C ASP A 5 -8.33 5.07 9.46
N ARG A 6 -8.16 6.00 8.51
CA ARG A 6 -8.83 5.94 7.22
C ARG A 6 -8.42 4.67 6.45
N ILE A 7 -7.13 4.33 6.44
CA ILE A 7 -6.65 3.09 5.80
C ILE A 7 -7.24 1.84 6.47
N LYS A 8 -7.34 1.82 7.81
CA LYS A 8 -8.01 0.73 8.54
C LYS A 8 -9.48 0.61 8.17
N ALA A 9 -10.21 1.73 8.09
CA ALA A 9 -11.62 1.75 7.71
C ALA A 9 -11.83 1.21 6.28
N GLU A 10 -10.97 1.63 5.33
CA GLU A 10 -10.98 1.13 3.95
C GLU A 10 -10.66 -0.37 3.85
N MET A 11 -9.79 -0.88 4.73
CA MET A 11 -9.48 -2.31 4.81
C MET A 11 -10.70 -3.11 5.28
N VAL A 12 -11.45 -2.61 6.27
CA VAL A 12 -12.71 -3.21 6.72
C VAL A 12 -13.78 -3.15 5.62
N ALA A 13 -13.86 -2.04 4.88
CA ALA A 13 -14.76 -1.94 3.73
C ALA A 13 -14.40 -2.96 2.63
N ALA A 14 -13.10 -3.12 2.34
CA ALA A 14 -12.60 -4.10 1.39
C ALA A 14 -12.98 -5.54 1.81
N MET A 15 -12.84 -5.87 3.10
CA MET A 15 -13.28 -7.17 3.65
C MET A 15 -14.77 -7.43 3.40
N LYS A 16 -15.63 -6.43 3.63
CA LYS A 16 -17.08 -6.55 3.41
C LYS A 16 -17.43 -6.73 1.93
N SER A 17 -16.66 -6.11 1.04
CA SER A 17 -16.86 -6.21 -0.42
C SER A 17 -16.32 -7.51 -1.03
N GLY A 18 -15.51 -8.28 -0.31
CA GLY A 18 -14.85 -9.48 -0.85
C GLY A 18 -13.63 -9.20 -1.73
N ASP A 19 -13.13 -7.96 -1.78
CA ASP A 19 -11.94 -7.58 -2.55
C ASP A 19 -10.66 -8.09 -1.84
N ALA A 20 -10.35 -9.37 -2.07
CA ALA A 20 -9.23 -10.05 -1.44
C ALA A 20 -7.88 -9.38 -1.73
N LEU A 21 -7.71 -8.80 -2.92
CA LEU A 21 -6.46 -8.12 -3.30
C LEU A 21 -6.31 -6.82 -2.52
N LYS A 22 -7.35 -5.97 -2.49
CA LYS A 22 -7.33 -4.73 -1.70
C LYS A 22 -7.15 -5.02 -0.21
N VAL A 23 -7.80 -6.07 0.33
CA VAL A 23 -7.56 -6.50 1.73
C VAL A 23 -6.09 -6.83 1.98
N SER A 24 -5.47 -7.62 1.09
CA SER A 24 -4.06 -8.00 1.22
C SER A 24 -3.13 -6.78 1.21
N VAL A 25 -3.32 -5.89 0.23
CA VAL A 25 -2.53 -4.66 0.09
C VAL A 25 -2.68 -3.76 1.31
N LEU A 26 -3.91 -3.53 1.77
CA LEU A 26 -4.16 -2.63 2.89
C LEU A 26 -3.65 -3.18 4.22
N ARG A 27 -3.70 -4.51 4.44
CA ARG A 27 -3.07 -5.11 5.62
C ARG A 27 -1.58 -4.88 5.65
N MET A 28 -0.90 -5.04 4.51
CA MET A 28 0.54 -4.78 4.42
C MET A 28 0.87 -3.30 4.62
N LEU A 29 0.06 -2.40 4.07
CA LEU A 29 0.21 -0.97 4.30
C LEU A 29 0.02 -0.61 5.79
N ILE A 30 -0.99 -1.17 6.47
CA ILE A 30 -1.21 -0.96 7.91
C ILE A 30 0.00 -1.43 8.73
N SER A 31 0.59 -2.58 8.40
CA SER A 31 1.82 -3.03 9.04
C SER A 31 2.99 -2.05 8.82
N ALA A 32 3.18 -1.56 7.60
CA ALA A 32 4.22 -0.57 7.29
C ALA A 32 4.02 0.75 8.07
N LEU A 33 2.76 1.20 8.20
CA LEU A 33 2.41 2.35 9.03
C LEU A 33 2.70 2.09 10.51
N GLY A 34 2.39 0.90 11.03
CA GLY A 34 2.72 0.52 12.39
C GLY A 34 4.23 0.56 12.67
N TYR A 35 5.05 0.06 11.74
CA TYR A 35 6.50 0.19 11.85
C TYR A 35 6.96 1.65 11.84
N LYS A 36 6.36 2.49 10.98
CA LYS A 36 6.70 3.92 10.95
C LYS A 36 6.33 4.61 12.27
N GLN A 37 5.20 4.26 12.88
CA GLN A 37 4.75 4.84 14.15
C GLN A 37 5.72 4.50 15.29
N ILE A 38 6.22 3.25 15.32
CA ILE A 38 7.24 2.82 16.27
C ILE A 38 8.56 3.58 16.04
N ASP A 39 8.97 3.73 14.78
CA ASP A 39 10.19 4.45 14.38
C ASP A 39 10.18 5.92 14.83
N VAL A 40 9.06 6.63 14.65
CA VAL A 40 8.97 8.06 15.00
C VAL A 40 8.57 8.32 16.46
N GLN A 41 8.15 7.29 17.19
CA GLN A 41 7.73 7.37 18.60
C GLN A 41 6.65 8.42 18.90
N ARG A 42 5.78 8.69 17.92
CA ARG A 42 4.63 9.59 18.02
C ARG A 42 3.53 9.12 17.06
N ASP A 43 2.35 9.71 17.17
CA ASP A 43 1.30 9.50 16.18
C ASP A 43 1.74 10.00 14.80
N LEU A 44 1.32 9.27 13.76
CA LEU A 44 1.64 9.60 12.38
C LEU A 44 0.86 10.83 11.91
N THR A 45 1.54 11.76 11.25
CA THR A 45 0.87 12.83 10.52
C THR A 45 0.38 12.34 9.15
N ASP A 46 -0.43 13.15 8.47
CA ASP A 46 -0.84 12.86 7.09
C ASP A 46 0.38 12.69 6.16
N GLU A 47 1.40 13.53 6.35
CA GLU A 47 2.67 13.46 5.62
C GLU A 47 3.40 12.14 5.88
N ASP A 48 3.47 11.66 7.12
CA ASP A 48 4.10 10.37 7.42
C ASP A 48 3.37 9.23 6.70
N VAL A 49 2.03 9.24 6.73
CA VAL A 49 1.21 8.23 6.04
C VAL A 49 1.45 8.31 4.53
N THR A 50 1.46 9.51 3.95
CA THR A 50 1.74 9.75 2.53
C THR A 50 3.10 9.21 2.14
N VAL A 51 4.15 9.48 2.92
CA VAL A 51 5.51 8.98 2.67
C VAL A 51 5.55 7.45 2.70
N VAL A 52 4.86 6.81 3.66
CA VAL A 52 4.79 5.34 3.71
C VAL A 52 4.08 4.78 2.47
N VAL A 53 2.95 5.35 2.05
CA VAL A 53 2.26 4.91 0.82
C VAL A 53 3.14 5.10 -0.42
N GLN A 54 3.86 6.21 -0.53
CA GLN A 54 4.80 6.47 -1.63
C GLN A 54 5.92 5.42 -1.67
N ASN A 55 6.47 5.06 -0.51
CA ASN A 55 7.52 4.05 -0.39
C ASN A 55 7.01 2.67 -0.80
N GLU A 56 5.81 2.27 -0.35
CA GLU A 56 5.20 1.00 -0.76
C GLU A 56 4.91 0.99 -2.27
N ALA A 57 4.39 2.08 -2.84
CA ALA A 57 4.18 2.20 -4.28
C ALA A 57 5.50 2.09 -5.07
N LYS A 58 6.58 2.69 -4.56
CA LYS A 58 7.91 2.57 -5.17
C LYS A 58 8.39 1.13 -5.19
N LYS A 59 8.26 0.38 -4.08
CA LYS A 59 8.62 -1.06 -4.03
C LYS A 59 7.87 -1.88 -5.09
N ARG A 60 6.59 -1.57 -5.35
CA ARG A 60 5.84 -2.24 -6.43
C ARG A 60 6.39 -1.93 -7.82
N ARG A 61 6.78 -0.67 -8.09
CA ARG A 61 7.42 -0.30 -9.37
C ARG A 61 8.73 -1.07 -9.57
N GLU A 62 9.58 -1.13 -8.54
CA GLU A 62 10.84 -1.87 -8.59
C GLU A 62 10.61 -3.39 -8.79
N ALA A 63 9.60 -3.96 -8.13
CA ALA A 63 9.21 -5.35 -8.31
C ALA A 63 8.68 -5.63 -9.73
N ILE A 64 7.85 -4.74 -10.29
CA ILE A 64 7.37 -4.82 -11.68
C ILE A 64 8.54 -4.89 -12.65
N GLU A 65 9.53 -4.00 -12.52
CA GLU A 65 10.71 -3.99 -13.38
C GLU A 65 11.52 -5.28 -13.25
N SER A 66 11.73 -5.76 -12.02
CA SER A 66 12.47 -7.00 -11.75
C SER A 66 11.77 -8.23 -12.34
N PHE A 67 10.46 -8.38 -12.13
CA PHE A 67 9.70 -9.50 -12.69
C PHE A 67 9.57 -9.43 -14.22
N ALA A 68 9.47 -8.22 -14.79
CA ALA A 68 9.46 -8.04 -16.24
C ALA A 68 10.78 -8.50 -16.86
N LYS A 69 11.93 -8.12 -16.27
CA LYS A 69 13.26 -8.59 -16.70
C LYS A 69 13.41 -10.12 -16.60
N ALA A 70 12.76 -10.74 -15.62
CA ALA A 70 12.77 -12.19 -15.43
C ALA A 70 11.69 -12.95 -16.25
N GLY A 71 10.93 -12.28 -17.11
CA GLY A 71 9.87 -12.91 -17.92
C GLY A 71 8.65 -13.40 -17.12
N ARG A 72 8.48 -12.97 -15.87
CA ARG A 72 7.39 -13.40 -14.97
C ARG A 72 6.15 -12.53 -15.14
N THR A 73 5.43 -12.73 -16.24
CA THR A 73 4.27 -11.90 -16.64
C THR A 73 3.12 -11.90 -15.63
N GLU A 74 2.81 -13.03 -14.99
CA GLU A 74 1.78 -13.10 -13.94
C GLU A 74 2.14 -12.26 -12.72
N SER A 75 3.41 -12.29 -12.29
CA SER A 75 3.90 -11.47 -11.18
C SER A 75 3.84 -9.98 -11.52
N VAL A 76 4.21 -9.60 -12.76
CA VAL A 76 4.06 -8.22 -13.24
C VAL A 76 2.60 -7.75 -13.16
N ALA A 77 1.65 -8.56 -13.63
CA ALA A 77 0.23 -8.21 -13.62
C ALA A 77 -0.28 -8.04 -12.18
N LYS A 78 0.15 -8.91 -11.26
CA LYS A 78 -0.18 -8.80 -9.83
C LYS A 78 0.36 -7.50 -9.23
N GLU A 79 1.65 -7.22 -9.37
CA GLU A 79 2.26 -6.01 -8.79
C GLU A 79 1.67 -4.71 -9.35
N LYS A 80 1.27 -4.69 -10.63
CA LYS A 80 0.57 -3.53 -11.23
C LYS A 80 -0.77 -3.26 -10.54
N ARG A 81 -1.58 -4.29 -10.29
CA ARG A 81 -2.86 -4.15 -9.59
C ARG A 81 -2.65 -3.68 -8.14
N GLU A 82 -1.62 -4.19 -7.46
CA GLU A 82 -1.29 -3.72 -6.11
C GLU A 82 -0.84 -2.26 -6.10
N LEU A 83 -0.04 -1.85 -7.10
CA LEU A 83 0.39 -0.46 -7.28
C LEU A 83 -0.81 0.48 -7.50
N GLU A 84 -1.75 0.11 -8.36
CA GLU A 84 -2.97 0.90 -8.61
C GLU A 84 -3.77 1.13 -7.32
N ILE A 85 -3.90 0.11 -6.48
CA ILE A 85 -4.57 0.22 -5.17
C ILE A 85 -3.84 1.22 -4.27
N LEU A 86 -2.51 1.16 -4.19
CA LEU A 86 -1.72 2.10 -3.38
C LEU A 86 -1.81 3.54 -3.91
N GLN A 87 -1.80 3.73 -5.22
CA GLN A 87 -1.89 5.05 -5.85
C GLN A 87 -3.23 5.76 -5.57
N ALA A 88 -4.31 5.02 -5.33
CA ALA A 88 -5.60 5.60 -4.95
C ALA A 88 -5.57 6.38 -3.62
N TYR A 89 -4.53 6.18 -2.80
CA TYR A 89 -4.34 6.86 -1.52
C TYR A 89 -3.35 8.02 -1.57
N LEU A 90 -2.68 8.23 -2.71
CA LEU A 90 -1.78 9.36 -2.87
C LEU A 90 -2.55 10.60 -3.38
N PRO A 91 -2.10 11.82 -3.02
CA PRO A 91 -2.57 13.03 -3.69
C PRO A 91 -2.36 12.91 -5.20
N LYS A 92 -3.33 13.40 -5.98
CA LYS A 92 -3.19 13.54 -7.43
C LYS A 92 -2.30 14.74 -7.78
#